data_AF-A0A3M2DJ26-F1
#
_entry.id   AF-A0A3M2DJ26-F1
#
_cell.length_a   1.000
_cell.length_b   1.000
_cell.length_c   1.000
_cell.angle_alpha   90.00
_cell.angle_beta   90.00
_cell.angle_gamma   90.00
#
_symmetry.space_group_name_H-M   'P 1'
#
loop_
_entity.id
_entity.type
_entity.pdbx_description
1 polymer ?
#
loop_
_entity_poly.entity_id
_entity_poly.type
_entity_poly.pdbx_seq_one_letter_code
_entity_poly.pdbx_strand_id
1 'polypeptide(L)'
;LDSANMTPNEWLHIAEDIEQHYDEFDGFVILHGTDTMAYSASALSFMLEELSKPVIFTGAQIPAGEIRTDAFDNLIGALLIAAHYKVPEVTVYFHHHLYRGNRTQKVDAEGFDAFASPNFPPLATVGTDIEIRRELLQHFPNRPFQVRRLTPPKIVTVDIFPGFDPAIIDSLIDHGVNGIILRTYGMGNAPVKDGRLLASLARASRRDTVIVNCTQCYRGAVNMAGYETGKMLSDVGVLSGHDMTAEAALTKLYYLFSAGLSVAEIRTQVGMNLRGELTPPSQ
;
A
#
# COMPACT_ATOMS: atom_id res chain seq x y z
N LEU A 1 -5.67 -19.92 3.18
CA LEU A 1 -4.45 -19.84 2.35
C LEU A 1 -3.33 -19.27 3.21
N ASP A 2 -2.12 -19.81 3.10
CA ASP A 2 -0.95 -19.20 3.74
C ASP A 2 -0.66 -17.85 3.06
N SER A 3 -0.59 -16.76 3.84
CA SER A 3 -0.38 -15.41 3.32
C SER A 3 0.90 -15.27 2.51
N ALA A 4 1.93 -16.08 2.78
CA ALA A 4 3.19 -16.07 2.01
C ALA A 4 3.00 -16.48 0.54
N ASN A 5 1.91 -17.19 0.21
CA ASN A 5 1.57 -17.63 -1.15
C ASN A 5 0.53 -16.73 -1.85
N MET A 6 0.18 -15.57 -1.27
CA MET A 6 -0.77 -14.65 -1.86
C MET A 6 -0.25 -14.05 -3.16
N THR A 7 -1.13 -13.98 -4.16
CA THR A 7 -0.88 -13.28 -5.43
C THR A 7 -2.00 -12.27 -5.72
N PRO A 8 -1.87 -11.43 -6.76
CA PRO A 8 -2.96 -10.55 -7.17
C PRO A 8 -4.28 -11.26 -7.52
N ASN A 9 -4.26 -12.56 -7.86
CA ASN A 9 -5.46 -13.34 -8.10
C ASN A 9 -6.29 -13.52 -6.82
N GLU A 10 -5.64 -13.76 -5.68
CA GLU A 10 -6.32 -13.87 -4.40
C GLU A 10 -6.89 -12.53 -3.95
N TRP A 11 -6.23 -11.40 -4.23
CA TRP A 11 -6.82 -10.08 -3.99
C TRP A 11 -8.11 -9.89 -4.80
N LEU A 12 -8.12 -10.32 -6.06
CA LEU A 12 -9.31 -10.27 -6.91
C LEU A 12 -10.43 -11.15 -6.34
N HIS A 13 -10.12 -12.39 -5.93
CA HIS A 13 -11.12 -13.27 -5.32
C HIS A 13 -11.75 -12.66 -4.07
N ILE A 14 -10.96 -12.05 -3.17
CA ILE A 14 -11.50 -11.38 -1.97
C ILE A 14 -12.39 -10.20 -2.37
N ALA A 15 -11.97 -9.39 -3.35
CA ALA A 15 -12.76 -8.24 -3.78
C ALA A 15 -14.09 -8.65 -4.44
N GLU A 16 -14.09 -9.71 -5.26
CA GLU A 16 -15.30 -10.24 -5.89
C GLU A 16 -16.25 -10.89 -4.88
N ASP A 17 -15.72 -11.55 -3.85
CA ASP A 17 -16.52 -12.09 -2.74
C ASP A 17 -17.22 -10.98 -1.95
N ILE A 18 -16.53 -9.86 -1.70
CA ILE A 18 -17.13 -8.66 -1.12
C ILE A 18 -18.19 -8.06 -2.06
N GLU A 19 -17.91 -7.99 -3.38
CA GLU A 19 -18.86 -7.48 -4.37
C GLU A 19 -20.15 -8.27 -4.40
N GLN A 20 -20.05 -9.60 -4.39
CA GLN A 20 -21.19 -10.51 -4.41
C GLN A 20 -22.11 -10.32 -3.20
N HIS A 21 -21.53 -10.07 -2.02
CA HIS A 21 -22.28 -9.96 -0.77
C HIS A 21 -22.46 -8.49 -0.33
N TYR A 22 -22.16 -7.52 -1.20
CA TYR A 22 -22.03 -6.13 -0.80
C TYR A 22 -23.33 -5.58 -0.21
N ASP A 23 -24.47 -5.88 -0.82
CA ASP A 23 -25.79 -5.37 -0.40
C ASP A 23 -26.42 -6.19 0.75
N GLU A 24 -25.88 -7.37 1.05
CA GLU A 24 -26.43 -8.28 2.07
C GLU A 24 -25.93 -7.97 3.49
N PHE A 25 -24.75 -7.36 3.62
CA PHE A 25 -24.09 -7.10 4.91
C PHE A 25 -23.76 -5.63 5.13
N ASP A 26 -23.68 -5.19 6.38
CA ASP A 26 -23.34 -3.81 6.76
C ASP A 26 -21.83 -3.54 6.81
N GLY A 27 -21.00 -4.60 6.81
CA GLY A 27 -19.55 -4.53 6.91
C GLY A 27 -18.90 -5.90 6.71
N PHE A 28 -17.59 -5.90 6.46
CA PHE A 28 -16.81 -7.07 6.09
C PHE A 28 -15.57 -7.20 6.98
N VAL A 29 -15.34 -8.40 7.53
CA VAL A 29 -14.10 -8.73 8.25
C VAL A 29 -13.39 -9.83 7.48
N ILE A 30 -12.14 -9.57 7.06
CA ILE A 30 -11.31 -10.51 6.32
C ILE A 30 -10.29 -11.10 7.28
N LEU A 31 -10.41 -12.40 7.54
CA LEU A 31 -9.37 -13.17 8.24
C LEU A 31 -8.22 -13.47 7.27
N HIS A 32 -7.03 -12.99 7.60
CA HIS A 32 -5.87 -13.07 6.71
C HIS A 32 -4.59 -13.39 7.51
N GLY A 33 -3.67 -14.13 6.90
CA GLY A 33 -2.34 -14.37 7.49
C GLY A 33 -1.51 -13.08 7.55
N THR A 34 -0.65 -12.93 8.55
CA THR A 34 -0.06 -11.62 8.87
C THR A 34 1.00 -11.18 7.86
N ASP A 35 1.72 -12.10 7.22
CA ASP A 35 2.91 -11.76 6.40
C ASP A 35 2.63 -10.83 5.22
N THR A 36 1.48 -10.99 4.56
CA THR A 36 1.11 -10.17 3.39
C THR A 36 -0.18 -9.37 3.59
N MET A 37 -0.68 -9.29 4.83
CA MET A 37 -1.92 -8.57 5.14
C MET A 37 -1.88 -7.10 4.72
N ALA A 38 -0.75 -6.41 4.95
CA ALA A 38 -0.56 -5.01 4.56
C ALA A 38 -0.64 -4.82 3.03
N TYR A 39 -0.14 -5.79 2.25
CA TYR A 39 -0.25 -5.79 0.80
C TYR A 39 -1.71 -5.98 0.35
N SER A 40 -2.40 -6.98 0.90
CA SER A 40 -3.80 -7.26 0.56
C SER A 40 -4.73 -6.09 0.94
N ALA A 41 -4.55 -5.51 2.12
CA ALA A 41 -5.30 -4.34 2.56
C ALA A 41 -5.02 -3.11 1.67
N SER A 42 -3.76 -2.92 1.26
CA SER A 42 -3.39 -1.87 0.31
C SER A 42 -4.05 -2.07 -1.06
N ALA A 43 -3.98 -3.27 -1.62
CA ALA A 43 -4.60 -3.63 -2.89
C ALA A 43 -6.11 -3.38 -2.88
N LEU A 44 -6.81 -3.92 -1.88
CA LEU A 44 -8.26 -3.76 -1.77
C LEU A 44 -8.66 -2.30 -1.58
N SER A 45 -7.86 -1.47 -0.90
CA SER A 45 -8.16 -0.04 -0.77
C SER A 45 -8.32 0.67 -2.13
N PHE A 46 -7.56 0.22 -3.14
CA PHE A 46 -7.65 0.76 -4.50
C PHE A 46 -8.73 0.05 -5.32
N MET A 47 -8.86 -1.27 -5.16
CA MET A 47 -9.81 -2.09 -5.93
C MET A 47 -11.27 -1.82 -5.58
N LEU A 48 -11.57 -1.58 -4.30
CA LEU A 48 -12.92 -1.31 -3.80
C LEU A 48 -13.25 0.17 -3.99
N GLU A 49 -13.65 0.54 -5.21
CA GLU A 49 -14.00 1.92 -5.53
C GLU A 49 -15.37 2.28 -4.95
N GLU A 50 -15.49 3.52 -4.48
CA GLU A 50 -16.74 4.03 -3.90
C GLU A 50 -17.27 3.17 -2.73
N LEU A 51 -16.35 2.67 -1.90
CA LEU A 51 -16.64 1.90 -0.70
C LEU A 51 -17.33 2.77 0.37
N SER A 52 -18.54 2.38 0.81
CA SER A 52 -19.29 3.05 1.87
C SER A 52 -19.43 2.24 3.17
N LYS A 53 -18.88 1.03 3.21
CA LYS A 53 -19.00 0.06 4.31
C LYS A 53 -17.60 -0.31 4.84
N PRO A 54 -17.45 -0.62 6.14
CA PRO A 54 -16.17 -1.03 6.70
C PRO A 54 -15.71 -2.36 6.12
N VAL A 55 -14.45 -2.40 5.73
CA VAL A 55 -13.75 -3.60 5.27
C VAL A 55 -12.50 -3.73 6.13
N ILE A 56 -12.47 -4.69 7.04
CA ILE A 56 -11.45 -4.78 8.10
C ILE A 56 -10.67 -6.07 7.93
N PHE A 57 -9.40 -5.95 7.58
CA PHE A 57 -8.44 -7.04 7.65
C PHE A 57 -8.00 -7.27 9.09
N THR A 58 -7.96 -8.52 9.51
CA THR A 58 -7.39 -8.91 10.79
C THR A 58 -6.86 -10.34 10.75
N GLY A 59 -6.19 -10.77 11.81
CA GLY A 59 -5.57 -12.09 11.89
C GLY A 59 -5.00 -12.34 13.28
N ALA A 60 -4.00 -13.20 13.35
CA ALA A 60 -3.33 -13.53 14.61
C ALA A 60 -1.88 -13.90 14.37
N GLN A 61 -1.00 -13.59 15.32
CA GLN A 61 0.37 -14.10 15.35
C GLN A 61 0.41 -15.54 15.87
N ILE A 62 -0.51 -15.87 16.79
CA ILE A 62 -0.63 -17.22 17.34
C ILE A 62 -1.94 -17.86 16.85
N PRO A 63 -1.91 -19.09 16.31
CA PRO A 63 -3.10 -19.79 15.83
C PRO A 63 -4.23 -19.83 16.87
N ALA A 64 -5.49 -19.72 16.43
CA ALA A 64 -6.65 -19.61 17.32
C ALA A 64 -6.85 -20.81 18.29
N GLY A 65 -6.26 -21.98 17.98
CA GLY A 65 -6.33 -23.16 18.83
C GLY A 65 -5.33 -23.16 20.00
N GLU A 66 -4.40 -22.21 20.05
CA GLU A 66 -3.35 -22.14 21.05
C GLU A 66 -3.74 -21.25 22.23
N ILE A 67 -3.29 -21.59 23.44
CA ILE A 67 -3.76 -20.96 24.70
C ILE A 67 -3.53 -19.44 24.75
N ARG A 68 -2.41 -18.98 24.17
CA ARG A 68 -2.01 -17.55 24.23
C ARG A 68 -2.39 -16.78 22.97
N THR A 69 -3.40 -17.26 22.24
CA THR A 69 -3.78 -16.65 20.96
C THR A 69 -4.28 -15.21 21.11
N ASP A 70 -3.84 -14.36 20.20
CA ASP A 70 -4.37 -13.00 19.97
C ASP A 70 -5.57 -12.99 19.01
N ALA A 71 -5.93 -14.15 18.43
CA ALA A 71 -6.95 -14.26 17.38
C ALA A 71 -8.33 -13.79 17.84
N PHE A 72 -8.74 -14.14 19.07
CA PHE A 72 -10.06 -13.79 19.57
C PHE A 72 -10.19 -12.30 19.85
N ASP A 73 -9.19 -11.69 20.48
CA ASP A 73 -9.18 -10.25 20.76
C ASP A 73 -9.19 -9.44 19.46
N ASN A 74 -8.39 -9.86 18.48
CA ASN A 74 -8.35 -9.25 17.16
C ASN A 74 -9.69 -9.40 16.41
N LEU A 75 -10.26 -10.61 16.37
CA LEU A 75 -11.53 -10.86 15.69
C LEU A 75 -12.71 -10.14 16.35
N ILE A 76 -12.81 -10.17 17.67
CA ILE A 76 -13.87 -9.50 18.42
C ILE A 76 -13.79 -7.98 18.19
N GLY A 77 -12.59 -7.39 18.30
CA GLY A 77 -12.42 -5.97 18.05
C GLY A 77 -12.78 -5.56 16.63
N ALA A 78 -12.37 -6.34 15.63
CA ALA A 78 -12.74 -6.11 14.23
C ALA A 78 -14.26 -6.19 14.02
N LEU A 79 -14.94 -7.20 14.56
CA LEU A 79 -16.39 -7.35 14.46
C LEU A 79 -17.14 -6.20 15.15
N LEU A 80 -16.71 -5.80 16.35
CA LEU A 80 -17.30 -4.67 17.06
C LEU A 80 -17.19 -3.37 16.25
N ILE A 81 -16.02 -3.13 15.65
CA ILE A 81 -15.81 -1.94 14.80
C ILE A 81 -16.71 -2.01 13.57
N ALA A 82 -16.70 -3.14 12.85
CA ALA A 82 -17.48 -3.32 11.62
C ALA A 82 -18.99 -3.17 11.85
N ALA A 83 -19.51 -3.64 12.99
CA ALA A 83 -20.94 -3.60 13.29
C ALA A 83 -21.43 -2.24 13.81
N HIS A 84 -20.61 -1.51 14.57
CA HIS A 84 -21.07 -0.31 15.29
C HIS A 84 -20.56 1.01 14.72
N TYR A 85 -19.54 1.00 13.85
CA TYR A 85 -18.89 2.23 13.37
C TYR A 85 -18.85 2.29 11.86
N LYS A 86 -19.32 3.42 11.31
CA LYS A 86 -19.30 3.67 9.87
C LYS A 86 -17.92 4.19 9.45
N VAL A 87 -17.03 3.28 9.09
CA VAL A 87 -15.69 3.56 8.57
C VAL A 87 -15.67 3.17 7.08
N PRO A 88 -15.79 4.10 6.11
CA PRO A 88 -15.91 3.77 4.69
C PRO A 88 -14.52 3.50 4.05
N GLU A 89 -13.75 2.60 4.66
CA GLU A 89 -12.36 2.33 4.26
C GLU A 89 -12.00 0.86 4.39
N VAL A 90 -10.98 0.46 3.62
CA VAL A 90 -10.22 -0.76 3.88
C VAL A 90 -9.21 -0.48 4.99
N THR A 91 -9.27 -1.27 6.05
CA THR A 91 -8.51 -1.05 7.28
C THR A 91 -7.82 -2.33 7.74
N VAL A 92 -6.82 -2.20 8.59
CA VAL A 92 -6.20 -3.31 9.32
C VAL A 92 -6.47 -3.09 10.80
N TYR A 93 -7.09 -4.07 11.46
CA TYR A 93 -7.24 -4.08 12.91
C TYR A 93 -6.28 -5.09 13.50
N PHE A 94 -5.38 -4.61 14.36
CA PHE A 94 -4.42 -5.45 15.07
C PHE A 94 -4.03 -4.78 16.38
N HIS A 95 -3.86 -5.57 17.44
CA HIS A 95 -3.36 -5.11 18.74
C HIS A 95 -4.01 -3.80 19.21
N HIS A 96 -5.35 -3.80 19.28
CA HIS A 96 -6.17 -2.69 19.77
C HIS A 96 -6.13 -1.40 18.94
N HIS A 97 -5.59 -1.43 17.73
CA HIS A 97 -5.55 -0.28 16.83
C HIS A 97 -6.20 -0.60 15.49
N LEU A 98 -6.98 0.36 15.00
CA LEU A 98 -7.49 0.33 13.62
C LEU A 98 -6.63 1.26 12.77
N TYR A 99 -6.00 0.74 11.73
CA TYR A 99 -5.16 1.52 10.82
C TYR A 99 -5.81 1.61 9.44
N ARG A 100 -5.53 2.70 8.71
CA ARG A 100 -5.83 2.79 7.28
C ARG A 100 -5.01 1.72 6.53
N GLY A 101 -5.66 0.86 5.75
CA GLY A 101 -5.02 -0.33 5.16
C GLY A 101 -3.78 0.00 4.33
N ASN A 102 -3.89 0.95 3.41
CA ASN A 102 -2.79 1.42 2.56
C ASN A 102 -1.76 2.34 3.25
N ARG A 103 -1.77 2.41 4.58
CA ARG A 103 -0.73 3.04 5.39
C ARG A 103 0.00 2.05 6.30
N THR A 104 -0.40 0.78 6.28
CA THR A 104 0.13 -0.25 7.17
C THR A 104 1.37 -0.93 6.63
N GLN A 105 2.22 -1.41 7.54
CA GLN A 105 3.34 -2.33 7.30
C GLN A 105 3.41 -3.34 8.45
N LYS A 106 3.83 -4.57 8.18
CA LYS A 106 4.22 -5.52 9.24
C LYS A 106 5.64 -5.16 9.71
N VAL A 107 5.78 -4.77 10.96
CA VAL A 107 7.02 -4.24 11.54
C VAL A 107 7.67 -5.17 12.55
N ASP A 108 6.90 -6.12 13.10
CA ASP A 108 7.40 -7.14 14.02
C ASP A 108 6.93 -8.51 13.54
N ALA A 109 7.87 -9.45 13.44
CA ALA A 109 7.60 -10.82 13.00
C ALA A 109 7.08 -11.71 14.14
N GLU A 110 7.37 -11.36 15.40
CA GLU A 110 7.10 -12.19 16.57
C GLU A 110 6.14 -11.52 17.58
N GLY A 111 6.28 -10.21 17.77
CA GLY A 111 5.46 -9.44 18.71
C GLY A 111 3.98 -9.38 18.30
N PHE A 112 3.09 -9.20 19.29
CA PHE A 112 1.65 -9.00 19.05
C PHE A 112 1.34 -7.63 18.44
N ASP A 113 2.16 -6.62 18.71
CA ASP A 113 2.09 -5.31 18.04
C ASP A 113 2.78 -5.38 16.66
N ALA A 114 2.29 -6.30 15.82
CA ALA A 114 2.96 -6.71 14.58
C ALA A 114 2.87 -5.68 13.46
N PHE A 115 1.89 -4.77 13.50
CA PHE A 115 1.60 -3.82 12.43
C PHE A 115 1.71 -2.39 12.91
N ALA A 116 2.19 -1.52 12.03
CA ALA A 116 2.22 -0.08 12.30
C ALA A 116 1.86 0.73 11.06
N SER A 117 1.55 2.01 11.29
CA SER A 117 1.29 3.01 10.26
C SER A 117 2.24 4.19 10.48
N PRO A 118 3.48 4.13 9.97
CA PRO A 118 4.55 5.04 10.37
C PRO A 118 4.31 6.51 9.99
N ASN A 119 3.60 6.75 8.88
CA ASN A 119 3.38 8.08 8.31
C ASN A 119 1.95 8.59 8.48
N PHE A 120 1.06 7.82 9.12
CA PHE A 120 -0.33 8.23 9.35
C PHE A 120 -0.84 7.70 10.69
N PRO A 121 -1.49 8.51 11.54
CA PRO A 121 -2.01 8.01 12.81
C PRO A 121 -3.05 6.90 12.60
N PRO A 122 -3.26 5.99 13.57
CA PRO A 122 -4.37 5.05 13.50
C PRO A 122 -5.72 5.79 13.30
N LEU A 123 -6.74 5.12 12.78
CA LEU A 123 -8.10 5.64 12.67
C LEU A 123 -8.89 5.44 13.97
N ALA A 124 -8.53 4.44 14.76
CA ALA A 124 -9.12 4.20 16.07
C ALA A 124 -8.15 3.54 17.05
N THR A 125 -8.44 3.70 18.33
CA THR A 125 -7.80 2.97 19.43
C THR A 125 -8.90 2.33 20.27
N VAL A 126 -8.71 1.06 20.65
CA VAL A 126 -9.64 0.25 21.43
C VAL A 126 -9.08 0.06 22.84
N GLY A 127 -9.64 0.78 23.81
CA GLY A 127 -9.32 0.64 25.24
C GLY A 127 -10.53 0.14 26.02
N THR A 128 -10.82 0.77 27.16
CA THR A 128 -12.13 0.61 27.83
C THR A 128 -13.27 1.07 26.94
N ASP A 129 -13.01 2.08 26.12
CA ASP A 129 -13.89 2.64 25.11
C ASP A 129 -13.24 2.53 23.73
N ILE A 130 -14.05 2.55 22.67
CA ILE A 130 -13.57 2.58 21.28
C ILE A 130 -13.60 4.03 20.80
N GLU A 131 -12.42 4.59 20.53
CA GLU A 131 -12.27 5.98 20.09
C GLU A 131 -11.98 6.05 18.59
N ILE A 132 -13.00 6.41 17.78
CA ILE A 132 -12.83 6.65 16.33
C ILE A 132 -12.44 8.12 16.08
N ARG A 133 -11.31 8.34 15.41
CA ARG A 133 -10.86 9.66 14.93
C ARG A 133 -11.52 10.01 13.59
N ARG A 134 -12.77 10.49 13.67
CA ARG A 134 -13.64 10.76 12.51
C ARG A 134 -13.05 11.76 11.52
N GLU A 135 -12.26 12.71 12.01
CA GLU A 135 -11.56 13.72 11.21
C GLU A 135 -10.48 13.15 10.29
N LEU A 136 -10.04 11.91 10.54
CA LEU A 136 -9.05 11.21 9.71
C LEU A 136 -9.70 10.35 8.63
N LEU A 137 -11.00 10.06 8.73
CA LEU A 137 -11.69 9.12 7.84
C LEU A 137 -11.87 9.68 6.43
N GLN A 138 -11.93 8.78 5.45
CA GLN A 138 -12.38 9.12 4.10
C GLN A 138 -13.83 9.58 4.10
N HIS A 139 -14.17 10.41 3.13
CA HIS A 139 -15.55 10.85 2.92
C HIS A 139 -16.38 9.69 2.39
N PHE A 140 -17.66 9.65 2.76
CA PHE A 140 -18.60 8.72 2.15
C PHE A 140 -18.72 9.01 0.65
N PRO A 141 -18.69 7.97 -0.18
CA PRO A 141 -18.83 8.13 -1.62
C PRO A 141 -20.27 8.53 -1.98
N ASN A 142 -20.41 9.20 -3.12
CA ASN A 142 -21.71 9.60 -3.68
C ASN A 142 -22.10 8.75 -4.91
N ARG A 143 -21.28 7.77 -5.28
CA ARG A 143 -21.50 6.87 -6.41
C ARG A 143 -21.67 5.43 -5.90
N PRO A 144 -22.29 4.55 -6.71
CA PRO A 144 -22.41 3.14 -6.37
C PRO A 144 -21.03 2.49 -6.22
N PHE A 145 -20.94 1.56 -5.27
CA PHE A 145 -19.77 0.70 -5.08
C PHE A 145 -19.47 -0.11 -6.35
N GLN A 146 -18.19 -0.29 -6.65
CA GLN A 146 -17.72 -1.12 -7.77
C GLN A 146 -16.34 -1.70 -7.50
N VAL A 147 -16.08 -2.91 -8.02
CA VAL A 147 -14.75 -3.52 -7.95
C VAL A 147 -13.95 -3.30 -9.23
N ARG A 148 -12.76 -2.70 -9.08
CA ARG A 148 -11.73 -2.68 -10.11
C ARG A 148 -11.00 -4.02 -10.16
N ARG A 149 -11.24 -4.76 -11.24
CA ARG A 149 -10.53 -6.02 -11.51
C ARG A 149 -9.10 -5.73 -11.96
N LEU A 150 -8.13 -6.39 -11.36
CA LEU A 150 -6.72 -6.21 -11.69
C LEU A 150 -6.33 -7.03 -12.93
N THR A 151 -5.57 -6.42 -13.82
CA THR A 151 -4.81 -7.09 -14.89
C THR A 151 -3.33 -6.98 -14.54
N PRO A 152 -2.73 -8.00 -13.89
CA PRO A 152 -1.45 -7.85 -13.20
C PRO A 152 -0.29 -7.42 -14.13
N PRO A 153 0.24 -6.18 -14.02
CA PRO A 153 1.49 -5.80 -14.67
C PRO A 153 2.70 -6.50 -14.04
N LYS A 154 3.84 -6.51 -14.74
CA LYS A 154 5.13 -6.88 -14.14
C LYS A 154 5.68 -5.69 -13.37
N ILE A 155 5.60 -5.72 -12.04
CA ILE A 155 6.18 -4.70 -11.16
C ILE A 155 7.22 -5.33 -10.25
N VAL A 156 8.34 -4.64 -10.03
CA VAL A 156 9.43 -5.11 -9.18
C VAL A 156 9.81 -4.04 -8.16
N THR A 157 10.04 -4.44 -6.92
CA THR A 157 10.62 -3.58 -5.88
C THR A 157 12.13 -3.79 -5.84
N VAL A 158 12.90 -2.70 -5.85
CA VAL A 158 14.37 -2.71 -5.86
C VAL A 158 14.90 -1.84 -4.73
N ASP A 159 15.66 -2.45 -3.82
CA ASP A 159 16.38 -1.73 -2.77
C ASP A 159 17.74 -1.25 -3.29
N ILE A 160 17.97 0.06 -3.20
CA ILE A 160 19.29 0.64 -3.46
C ILE A 160 20.21 0.40 -2.27
N PHE A 161 21.42 -0.08 -2.51
CA PHE A 161 22.43 -0.28 -1.46
C PHE A 161 23.81 0.19 -1.95
N PRO A 162 24.77 0.44 -1.04
CA PRO A 162 26.11 0.87 -1.44
C PRO A 162 26.76 -0.17 -2.36
N GLY A 163 27.06 0.22 -3.61
CA GLY A 163 27.56 -0.69 -4.63
C GLY A 163 26.49 -1.35 -5.52
N PHE A 164 25.24 -0.89 -5.47
CA PHE A 164 24.18 -1.32 -6.39
C PHE A 164 24.62 -1.17 -7.85
N ASP A 165 24.51 -2.25 -8.63
CA ASP A 165 24.86 -2.25 -10.06
C ASP A 165 23.65 -1.82 -10.92
N PRO A 166 23.72 -0.67 -11.63
CA PRO A 166 22.63 -0.22 -12.50
C PRO A 166 22.24 -1.20 -13.60
N ALA A 167 23.13 -2.13 -13.98
CA ALA A 167 22.81 -3.18 -14.97
C ALA A 167 21.64 -4.08 -14.55
N ILE A 168 21.33 -4.15 -13.25
CA ILE A 168 20.13 -4.84 -12.75
C ILE A 168 18.87 -4.15 -13.27
N ILE A 169 18.81 -2.81 -13.24
CA ILE A 169 17.68 -2.05 -13.79
C ILE A 169 17.56 -2.29 -15.29
N ASP A 170 18.68 -2.30 -16.01
CA ASP A 170 18.68 -2.59 -17.45
C ASP A 170 18.13 -3.98 -17.77
N SER A 171 18.50 -4.98 -16.97
CA SER A 171 17.98 -6.35 -17.08
C SER A 171 16.47 -6.40 -16.84
N LEU A 172 15.94 -5.66 -15.85
CA LEU A 172 14.49 -5.59 -15.59
C LEU A 172 13.73 -4.99 -16.78
N ILE A 173 14.27 -3.92 -17.37
CA ILE A 173 13.68 -3.30 -18.57
C ILE A 173 13.67 -4.31 -19.74
N ASP A 174 14.74 -5.07 -19.93
CA ASP A 174 14.86 -6.07 -21.00
C ASP A 174 13.86 -7.22 -20.83
N HIS A 175 13.47 -7.55 -19.60
CA HIS A 175 12.43 -8.54 -19.29
C HIS A 175 10.99 -7.99 -19.39
N GLY A 176 10.84 -6.72 -19.79
CA GLY A 176 9.55 -6.07 -20.01
C GLY A 176 8.83 -5.70 -18.71
N VAL A 177 9.56 -5.27 -17.68
CA VAL A 177 8.98 -4.75 -16.44
C VAL A 177 8.25 -3.42 -16.71
N ASN A 178 6.98 -3.36 -16.30
CA ASN A 178 6.11 -2.19 -16.48
C ASN A 178 6.34 -1.13 -15.39
N GLY A 179 6.66 -1.55 -14.17
CA GLY A 179 6.83 -0.64 -13.04
C GLY A 179 7.97 -1.06 -12.10
N ILE A 180 8.63 -0.07 -11.49
CA ILE A 180 9.68 -0.28 -10.50
C ILE A 180 9.37 0.56 -9.26
N ILE A 181 9.28 -0.09 -8.10
CA ILE A 181 9.31 0.59 -6.80
C ILE A 181 10.77 0.67 -6.37
N LEU A 182 11.38 1.84 -6.54
CA LEU A 182 12.78 2.09 -6.22
C LEU A 182 12.86 2.56 -4.77
N ARG A 183 13.34 1.70 -3.86
CA ARG A 183 13.54 2.05 -2.46
C ARG A 183 14.91 2.69 -2.30
N THR A 184 14.95 3.98 -1.99
CA THR A 184 16.18 4.79 -1.89
C THR A 184 16.44 5.28 -0.46
N TYR A 185 17.57 5.95 -0.22
CA TYR A 185 17.96 6.36 1.12
C TYR A 185 17.26 7.63 1.59
N GLY A 186 16.93 7.70 2.88
CA GLY A 186 16.50 8.94 3.54
C GLY A 186 15.33 9.61 2.81
N MET A 187 15.53 10.86 2.38
CA MET A 187 14.50 11.66 1.70
C MET A 187 14.37 11.37 0.19
N GLY A 188 14.86 10.24 -0.32
CA GLY A 188 14.76 9.89 -1.73
C GLY A 188 16.09 9.83 -2.50
N ASN A 189 17.22 9.67 -1.81
CA ASN A 189 18.56 9.82 -2.38
C ASN A 189 19.13 8.52 -2.93
N ALA A 190 19.80 8.60 -4.09
CA ALA A 190 20.44 7.47 -4.75
C ALA A 190 21.88 7.82 -5.21
N PRO A 191 22.77 6.83 -5.45
CA PRO A 191 24.13 7.08 -5.90
C PRO A 191 24.16 7.51 -7.38
N VAL A 192 24.16 8.81 -7.61
CA VAL A 192 24.08 9.41 -8.97
C VAL A 192 25.41 9.93 -9.51
N LYS A 193 26.49 9.86 -8.72
CA LYS A 193 27.78 10.53 -9.00
C LYS A 193 28.43 10.11 -10.31
N ASP A 194 28.35 8.83 -10.70
CA ASP A 194 28.95 8.31 -11.94
C ASP A 194 27.98 8.36 -13.15
N GLY A 195 26.75 8.82 -12.94
CA GLY A 195 25.71 8.92 -13.96
C GLY A 195 25.15 7.58 -14.47
N ARG A 196 25.71 6.42 -14.09
CA ARG A 196 25.29 5.12 -14.62
C ARG A 196 23.87 4.78 -14.20
N LEU A 197 23.55 5.00 -12.92
CA LEU A 197 22.20 4.80 -12.41
C LEU A 197 21.18 5.71 -13.12
N LEU A 198 21.52 6.99 -13.28
CA LEU A 198 20.67 7.94 -13.99
C LEU A 198 20.42 7.51 -15.45
N ALA A 199 21.44 6.97 -16.12
CA ALA A 199 21.31 6.47 -17.49
C ALA A 199 20.33 5.28 -17.59
N SER A 200 20.44 4.29 -16.70
CA SER A 200 19.52 3.14 -16.66
C SER A 200 18.09 3.56 -16.30
N LEU A 201 17.92 4.49 -15.35
CA LEU A 201 16.60 5.03 -14.99
C LEU A 201 15.97 5.85 -16.13
N ALA A 202 16.76 6.69 -16.80
CA ALA A 202 16.30 7.43 -17.99
C ALA A 202 15.90 6.48 -19.11
N ARG A 203 16.63 5.36 -19.28
CA ARG A 203 16.29 4.30 -20.24
C ARG A 203 14.97 3.62 -19.88
N ALA A 204 14.75 3.27 -18.62
CA ALA A 204 13.47 2.73 -18.14
C ALA A 204 12.32 3.69 -18.47
N SER A 205 12.48 4.97 -18.13
CA SER A 205 11.47 5.99 -18.38
C SER A 205 11.11 6.13 -19.87
N ARG A 206 12.12 6.15 -20.76
CA ARG A 206 11.94 6.16 -22.23
C ARG A 206 11.31 4.89 -22.80
N ARG A 207 11.33 3.78 -22.05
CA ARG A 207 10.70 2.50 -22.41
C ARG A 207 9.34 2.33 -21.73
N ASP A 208 8.76 3.43 -21.25
CA ASP A 208 7.48 3.50 -20.57
C ASP A 208 7.39 2.71 -19.26
N THR A 209 8.53 2.30 -18.68
CA THR A 209 8.58 1.76 -17.33
C THR A 209 8.35 2.90 -16.33
N VAL A 210 7.33 2.75 -15.47
CA VAL A 210 6.97 3.72 -14.42
C VAL A 210 7.82 3.46 -13.19
N ILE A 211 8.61 4.45 -12.75
CA ILE A 211 9.52 4.32 -11.62
C ILE A 211 9.03 5.19 -10.49
N VAL A 212 8.74 4.59 -9.33
CA VAL A 212 8.27 5.28 -8.13
C VAL A 212 9.35 5.19 -7.06
N ASN A 213 9.84 6.34 -6.61
CA ASN A 213 10.83 6.44 -5.56
C ASN A 213 10.16 6.44 -4.19
N CYS A 214 10.41 5.38 -3.41
CA CYS A 214 10.00 5.27 -2.01
C CYS A 214 11.23 5.30 -1.12
N THR A 215 11.09 5.74 0.13
CA THR A 215 12.19 5.65 1.09
C THR A 215 12.32 4.23 1.64
N GLN A 216 13.55 3.79 1.92
CA GLN A 216 13.82 2.61 2.72
C GLN A 216 13.56 2.84 4.21
N CYS A 217 13.58 4.09 4.65
CA CYS A 217 13.37 4.43 6.05
C CYS A 217 11.96 4.04 6.50
N TYR A 218 11.86 3.58 7.74
CA TYR A 218 10.58 3.19 8.34
C TYR A 218 9.56 4.33 8.33
N ARG A 219 10.00 5.57 8.57
CA ARG A 219 9.16 6.77 8.59
C ARG A 219 9.83 7.89 7.79
N GLY A 220 9.02 8.72 7.14
CA GLY A 220 9.48 9.85 6.34
C GLY A 220 8.81 9.91 4.97
N ALA A 221 9.19 10.92 4.19
CA ALA A 221 8.66 11.16 2.86
C ALA A 221 9.81 11.41 1.87
N VAL A 222 9.64 10.96 0.64
CA VAL A 222 10.51 11.32 -0.47
C VAL A 222 10.28 12.78 -0.86
N ASN A 223 11.35 13.57 -0.86
CA ASN A 223 11.35 14.96 -1.30
C ASN A 223 12.44 15.16 -2.36
N MET A 224 12.04 15.00 -3.63
CA MET A 224 12.95 15.16 -4.77
C MET A 224 13.22 16.63 -5.15
N ALA A 225 12.47 17.60 -4.61
CA ALA A 225 12.71 19.02 -4.87
C ALA A 225 13.79 19.61 -3.96
N GLY A 226 13.97 19.06 -2.75
CA GLY A 226 14.82 19.63 -1.70
C GLY A 226 16.32 19.33 -1.82
N TYR A 227 16.72 18.37 -2.66
CA TYR A 227 18.13 17.93 -2.77
C TYR A 227 18.54 17.72 -4.23
N GLU A 228 19.81 18.00 -4.54
CA GLU A 228 20.39 17.89 -5.89
C GLU A 228 20.21 16.48 -6.48
N THR A 229 20.46 15.46 -5.68
CA THR A 229 20.28 14.03 -6.03
C THR A 229 18.84 13.69 -6.37
N GLY A 230 17.88 14.20 -5.59
CA GLY A 230 16.46 14.01 -5.84
C GLY A 230 16.01 14.67 -7.15
N LYS A 231 16.50 15.89 -7.42
CA LYS A 231 16.20 16.60 -8.66
C LYS A 231 16.72 15.84 -9.88
N MET A 232 17.95 15.34 -9.83
CA MET A 232 18.52 14.51 -10.90
C MET A 232 17.68 13.25 -11.19
N LEU A 233 17.11 12.61 -10.16
CA LEU A 233 16.19 11.47 -10.34
C LEU A 233 14.88 11.91 -11.02
N SER A 234 14.32 13.04 -10.60
CA SER A 234 13.12 13.60 -11.23
C SER A 234 13.37 13.94 -12.70
N ASP A 235 14.52 14.51 -13.03
CA ASP A 235 14.90 14.91 -14.40
C ASP A 235 14.98 13.71 -15.36
N VAL A 236 15.27 12.51 -14.84
CA VAL A 236 15.26 11.26 -15.62
C VAL A 236 13.91 10.52 -15.60
N GLY A 237 12.87 11.15 -15.05
CA GLY A 237 11.49 10.66 -15.07
C GLY A 237 11.13 9.68 -13.95
N VAL A 238 11.89 9.69 -12.84
CA VAL A 238 11.50 9.01 -11.60
C VAL A 238 10.44 9.85 -10.87
N LEU A 239 9.42 9.20 -10.34
CA LEU A 239 8.29 9.85 -9.65
C LEU A 239 8.46 9.77 -8.13
N SER A 240 7.98 10.78 -7.41
CA SER A 240 7.96 10.72 -5.94
C SER A 240 6.86 9.78 -5.48
N GLY A 241 7.20 8.82 -4.62
CA GLY A 241 6.23 8.06 -3.83
C GLY A 241 5.75 8.79 -2.58
N HIS A 242 6.24 10.02 -2.33
CA HIS A 242 5.99 10.79 -1.12
C HIS A 242 6.23 9.93 0.13
N ASP A 243 5.23 9.82 1.01
CA ASP A 243 5.24 9.05 2.25
C ASP A 243 4.49 7.71 2.14
N MET A 244 4.23 7.21 0.92
CA MET A 244 3.66 5.88 0.70
C MET A 244 4.56 4.79 1.27
N THR A 245 3.93 3.76 1.83
CA THR A 245 4.59 2.48 2.09
C THR A 245 4.94 1.80 0.77
N ALA A 246 5.90 0.87 0.78
CA ALA A 246 6.25 0.12 -0.42
C ALA A 246 5.09 -0.77 -0.89
N GLU A 247 4.32 -1.30 0.06
CA GLU A 247 3.10 -2.08 -0.13
C GLU A 247 2.04 -1.26 -0.89
N ALA A 248 1.80 -0.02 -0.44
CA ALA A 248 0.85 0.88 -1.08
C ALA A 248 1.32 1.32 -2.47
N ALA A 249 2.60 1.66 -2.63
CA ALA A 249 3.14 2.06 -3.93
C ALA A 249 3.07 0.91 -4.96
N LEU A 250 3.42 -0.31 -4.56
CA LEU A 250 3.32 -1.52 -5.38
C LEU A 250 1.88 -1.74 -5.84
N THR A 251 0.95 -1.82 -4.89
CA THR A 251 -0.45 -2.13 -5.17
C THR A 251 -1.18 -1.00 -5.90
N LYS A 252 -0.80 0.26 -5.67
CA LYS A 252 -1.27 1.41 -6.46
C LYS A 252 -0.87 1.28 -7.93
N LEU A 253 0.36 0.85 -8.23
CA LEU A 253 0.76 0.60 -9.62
C LEU A 253 -0.03 -0.56 -10.24
N TYR A 254 -0.25 -1.66 -9.50
CA TYR A 254 -1.14 -2.75 -9.96
C TYR A 254 -2.52 -2.21 -10.37
N TYR A 255 -3.13 -1.37 -9.53
CA TYR A 255 -4.40 -0.72 -9.81
C TYR A 255 -4.33 0.21 -11.04
N LEU A 256 -3.36 1.12 -11.11
CA LEU A 256 -3.27 2.11 -12.18
C LEU A 256 -3.06 1.49 -13.55
N PHE A 257 -2.21 0.46 -13.66
CA PHE A 257 -2.04 -0.29 -14.91
C PHE A 257 -3.31 -1.07 -15.31
N SER A 258 -4.16 -1.41 -14.34
CA SER A 258 -5.43 -2.11 -14.58
C SER A 258 -6.60 -1.15 -14.89
N ALA A 259 -6.40 0.15 -14.76
CA ALA A 259 -7.45 1.15 -14.90
C ALA A 259 -7.68 1.64 -16.35
N GLY A 260 -7.01 1.03 -17.34
CA GLY A 260 -7.12 1.43 -18.76
C GLY A 260 -6.49 2.79 -19.07
N LEU A 261 -5.56 3.24 -18.22
CA LEU A 261 -4.86 4.52 -18.34
C LEU A 261 -3.65 4.40 -19.28
N SER A 262 -3.35 5.48 -20.00
CA SER A 262 -2.07 5.65 -20.66
C SER A 262 -0.93 5.79 -19.64
N VAL A 263 0.30 5.47 -20.05
CA VAL A 263 1.49 5.61 -19.18
C VAL A 263 1.64 7.05 -18.67
N ALA A 264 1.32 8.05 -19.49
CA ALA A 264 1.34 9.45 -19.09
C ALA A 264 0.35 9.74 -17.95
N GLU A 265 -0.89 9.24 -18.04
CA GLU A 265 -1.90 9.37 -16.99
C GLU A 265 -1.49 8.62 -15.72
N ILE A 266 -0.92 7.42 -15.85
CA ILE A 266 -0.38 6.66 -14.70
C ILE A 266 0.68 7.49 -13.99
N ARG A 267 1.64 8.07 -14.72
CA ARG A 267 2.69 8.92 -14.15
C ARG A 267 2.13 10.11 -13.37
N THR A 268 1.05 10.72 -13.87
CA THR A 268 0.34 11.79 -13.14
C THR A 268 -0.33 11.26 -11.87
N GLN A 269 -1.06 10.16 -11.96
CA GLN A 269 -1.85 9.60 -10.85
C GLN A 269 -1.00 9.02 -9.70
N VAL A 270 0.25 8.61 -9.97
CA VAL A 270 1.17 8.10 -8.93
C VAL A 270 1.33 9.11 -7.79
N GLY A 271 1.51 10.39 -8.10
CA GLY A 271 1.71 11.46 -7.10
C GLY A 271 0.42 12.00 -6.47
N MET A 272 -0.75 11.55 -6.93
CA MET A 272 -2.05 12.02 -6.43
C MET A 272 -2.58 11.11 -5.34
N ASN A 273 -3.12 11.68 -4.26
CA ASN A 273 -3.79 10.89 -3.23
C ASN A 273 -5.11 10.33 -3.77
N LEU A 274 -5.23 9.00 -3.87
CA LEU A 274 -6.43 8.34 -4.38
C LEU A 274 -7.34 7.81 -3.26
N ARG A 275 -6.75 7.25 -2.21
CA ARG A 275 -7.42 6.47 -1.15
C ARG A 275 -6.81 6.71 0.23
N GLY A 276 -6.11 7.82 0.41
CA GLY A 276 -5.45 8.20 1.66
C GLY A 276 -4.05 7.60 1.85
N GLU A 277 -3.48 6.97 0.82
CA GLU A 277 -2.21 6.25 0.84
C GLU A 277 -0.98 7.16 0.98
N LEU A 278 -1.14 8.43 0.62
CA LEU A 278 -0.08 9.44 0.66
C LEU A 278 -0.60 10.77 1.21
N THR A 279 0.32 11.55 1.76
CA THR A 279 0.12 12.93 2.17
C THR A 279 0.72 13.82 1.10
N PRO A 280 -0.10 14.56 0.33
CA PRO A 280 0.43 15.52 -0.64
C PRO A 280 1.36 16.53 0.04
N PRO A 281 2.38 17.05 -0.66
CA PRO A 281 3.16 18.17 -0.13
C PRO A 281 2.21 19.31 0.24
N SER A 282 2.39 19.88 1.43
CA SER A 282 1.73 21.14 1.79
C SER A 282 2.07 22.19 0.73
N GLN A 283 1.05 22.75 0.07
CA GLN A 283 1.19 23.88 -0.84
C GLN A 283 1.70 25.12 -0.09
#